data_AF-A0A1H4CNJ5-F1
#
_entry.id   AF-A0A1H4CNJ5-F1
#
_cell.length_a   1.000
_cell.length_b   1.000
_cell.length_c   1.000
_cell.angle_alpha   90.00
_cell.angle_beta   90.00
_cell.angle_gamma   90.00
#
_symmetry.space_group_name_H-M   'P 1'
#
loop_
_entity.id
_entity.type
_entity.pdbx_description
1 polymer ?
#
loop_
_entity_poly.entity_id
_entity_poly.type
_entity_poly.pdbx_seq_one_letter_code
_entity_poly.pdbx_strand_id
1 'polypeptide(L)'
;MIKFSFLIQRLPGMSFQDFVNYHKNKHAPLFTSIPEAEQYVRKYIVTHVIEAEGFPKPAYDAITEIWFESFKDFHKFFATETISKKCILMKAILLT
;
A
#
# COMPACT_ATOMS: atom_id res chain seq x y z
N MET A 1 12.17 14.35 -5.51
CA MET A 1 11.37 13.11 -5.48
C MET A 1 12.02 11.98 -4.68
N ILE A 2 11.26 11.41 -3.74
CA ILE A 2 11.60 10.26 -2.89
C ILE A 2 10.56 9.17 -3.09
N LYS A 3 11.00 7.90 -3.06
CA LYS A 3 10.16 6.72 -3.22
C LYS A 3 10.23 5.85 -1.97
N PHE A 4 9.07 5.39 -1.49
CA PHE A 4 8.95 4.34 -0.50
C PHE A 4 8.31 3.11 -1.15
N SER A 5 8.91 1.94 -0.91
CA SER A 5 8.39 0.66 -1.38
C SER A 5 8.05 -0.20 -0.16
N PHE A 6 6.80 -0.63 -0.08
CA PHE A 6 6.28 -1.48 0.99
C PHE A 6 6.06 -2.88 0.44
N LEU A 7 6.71 -3.86 1.07
CA LEU A 7 6.51 -5.28 0.77
C LEU A 7 5.34 -5.78 1.63
N ILE A 8 4.36 -6.39 0.98
CA ILE A 8 3.07 -6.68 1.60
C ILE A 8 2.83 -8.18 1.60
N GLN A 9 2.39 -8.71 2.75
CA GLN A 9 1.82 -10.05 2.86
C GLN A 9 0.34 -9.95 3.19
N ARG A 10 -0.45 -10.84 2.59
CA ARG A 10 -1.86 -10.99 2.94
C ARG A 10 -2.01 -11.66 4.31
N LEU A 11 -3.15 -11.46 4.95
CA LEU A 11 -3.45 -12.11 6.23
C LEU A 11 -3.43 -13.64 6.13
N PRO A 12 -3.03 -14.36 7.19
CA PRO A 12 -3.16 -15.82 7.25
C PRO A 12 -4.60 -16.26 6.97
N GLY A 13 -4.77 -17.25 6.10
CA GLY A 13 -6.08 -17.79 5.70
C GLY A 13 -6.81 -16.97 4.62
N MET A 14 -6.32 -15.79 4.23
CA MET A 14 -6.86 -15.04 3.10
C MET A 14 -6.34 -15.62 1.77
N SER A 15 -7.23 -15.82 0.80
CA SER A 15 -6.83 -16.23 -0.55
C SER A 15 -6.15 -15.07 -1.28
N PHE A 16 -5.26 -15.37 -2.24
CA PHE A 16 -4.64 -14.32 -3.06
C PHE A 16 -5.69 -13.50 -3.83
N GLN A 17 -6.70 -14.17 -4.38
CA GLN A 17 -7.75 -13.53 -5.14
C GLN A 17 -8.55 -12.55 -4.29
N ASP A 18 -8.89 -12.94 -3.05
CA ASP A 18 -9.60 -12.05 -2.12
C ASP A 18 -8.73 -10.86 -1.71
N PHE A 19 -7.44 -11.08 -1.50
CA PHE A 19 -6.48 -10.01 -1.23
C PHE A 19 -6.44 -8.98 -2.37
N VAL A 20 -6.27 -9.43 -3.62
CA VAL A 20 -6.27 -8.55 -4.81
C VAL A 20 -7.61 -7.84 -4.97
N ASN A 21 -8.73 -8.56 -4.81
CA ASN A 21 -10.07 -7.99 -4.92
C ASN A 21 -10.34 -6.94 -3.86
N TYR A 22 -9.97 -7.21 -2.60
CA TYR A 22 -10.12 -6.26 -1.50
C TYR A 22 -9.25 -5.02 -1.72
N HIS A 23 -8.00 -5.21 -2.15
CA HIS A 23 -7.10 -4.10 -2.44
C HIS A 23 -7.70 -3.18 -3.51
N LYS A 24 -8.03 -3.73 -4.68
CA LYS A 24 -8.50 -2.94 -5.83
C LYS A 24 -9.84 -2.26 -5.59
N ASN A 25 -10.77 -2.93 -4.91
CA ASN A 25 -12.15 -2.46 -4.82
C ASN A 25 -12.47 -1.72 -3.51
N LYS A 26 -11.60 -1.81 -2.50
CA LYS A 26 -11.81 -1.16 -1.19
C LYS A 26 -10.63 -0.30 -0.80
N HIS A 27 -9.44 -0.87 -0.73
CA HIS A 27 -8.27 -0.19 -0.18
C HIS A 27 -7.77 0.95 -1.08
N ALA A 28 -7.52 0.67 -2.36
CA ALA A 28 -6.98 1.67 -3.28
C ALA A 28 -7.93 2.88 -3.46
N PRO A 29 -9.25 2.70 -3.69
CA PRO A 29 -10.18 3.83 -3.76
C PRO A 29 -10.23 4.65 -2.47
N LEU A 30 -10.20 3.97 -1.30
CA LEU A 30 -10.19 4.64 0.00
C LEU A 30 -8.93 5.50 0.15
N PHE A 31 -7.75 4.94 -0.16
CA PHE A 31 -6.48 5.68 -0.10
C PHE A 31 -6.49 6.90 -1.01
N THR A 32 -6.93 6.74 -2.26
CA THR A 32 -6.99 7.86 -3.22
C THR A 32 -8.05 8.89 -2.89
N SER A 33 -9.04 8.58 -2.04
CA SER A 33 -10.06 9.54 -1.59
C SER A 33 -9.59 10.44 -0.44
N ILE A 34 -8.38 10.21 0.10
CA ILE A 34 -7.84 11.00 1.20
C ILE A 34 -7.28 12.31 0.64
N PRO A 35 -7.74 13.49 1.10
CA PRO A 35 -7.25 14.79 0.60
C PRO A 35 -5.73 14.95 0.73
N GLU A 36 -5.15 14.43 1.80
CA GLU A 36 -3.70 14.44 2.01
C GLU A 36 -2.95 13.58 0.97
N ALA A 37 -3.57 12.52 0.45
CA ALA A 37 -2.98 11.73 -0.63
C ALA A 37 -2.92 12.54 -1.91
N GLU A 38 -4.01 13.23 -2.27
CA GLU A 38 -4.02 14.16 -3.41
C GLU A 38 -2.96 15.27 -3.25
N GLN A 39 -2.81 15.81 -2.04
CA GLN A 39 -1.89 16.91 -1.78
C GLN A 39 -0.41 16.49 -1.89
N TYR A 40 -0.04 15.37 -1.26
CA TYR A 40 1.37 15.01 -1.03
C TYR A 40 1.89 13.86 -1.89
N VAL A 41 1.02 12.94 -2.34
CA VAL A 41 1.44 11.78 -3.13
C VAL A 41 1.56 12.17 -4.60
N ARG A 42 2.73 11.87 -5.17
CA ARG A 42 3.03 12.12 -6.59
C ARG A 42 2.81 10.91 -7.47
N LYS A 43 3.03 9.71 -6.92
CA LYS A 43 2.71 8.44 -7.57
C LYS A 43 2.30 7.41 -6.53
N TYR A 44 1.27 6.64 -6.87
CA TYR A 44 0.80 5.50 -6.10
C TYR A 44 0.70 4.31 -7.05
N ILE A 45 1.55 3.30 -6.84
CA ILE A 45 1.62 2.10 -7.69
C ILE A 45 1.46 0.89 -6.79
N VAL A 46 0.63 -0.07 -7.21
CA VAL A 46 0.52 -1.35 -6.52
C VAL A 46 0.66 -2.48 -7.52
N THR A 47 1.64 -3.33 -7.29
CA THR A 47 1.91 -4.53 -8.07
C THR A 47 1.54 -5.74 -7.23
N HIS A 48 0.56 -6.53 -7.68
CA HIS A 48 0.26 -7.82 -7.07
C HIS A 48 1.16 -8.87 -7.72
N VAL A 49 1.89 -9.63 -6.90
CA VAL A 49 2.88 -10.58 -7.40
C VAL A 49 2.17 -11.83 -7.90
N ILE A 50 2.53 -12.25 -9.11
CA ILE A 50 2.08 -13.52 -9.69
C ILE A 50 3.21 -14.55 -9.60
N GLU A 51 2.84 -15.81 -9.39
CA GLU A 51 3.81 -16.90 -9.50
C GLU A 51 4.26 -17.05 -10.96
N ALA A 52 5.56 -17.31 -11.15
CA ALA A 52 6.15 -17.54 -12.46
C ALA A 52 6.84 -18.90 -12.47
N GLU A 53 6.63 -19.66 -13.55
CA GLU A 53 7.25 -20.98 -13.73
C GLU A 53 8.78 -20.86 -13.73
N GLY A 54 9.46 -21.77 -13.02
CA GLY A 54 10.92 -21.77 -12.89
C GLY A 54 11.48 -20.78 -11.86
N PHE A 55 10.63 -20.02 -11.16
CA PHE A 55 11.05 -19.11 -10.09
C PHE A 55 10.59 -19.60 -8.70
N PRO A 56 11.29 -19.20 -7.62
CA PRO A 56 10.83 -19.45 -6.26
C PRO A 56 9.45 -18.83 -6.01
N LYS A 57 8.69 -19.43 -5.09
CA LYS A 57 7.43 -18.85 -4.62
C LYS A 57 7.68 -17.43 -4.08
N PRO A 58 6.82 -16.45 -4.40
CA PRO A 58 6.94 -15.10 -3.87
C PRO A 58 6.94 -15.08 -2.34
N ALA A 59 7.87 -14.32 -1.75
CA ALA A 59 7.89 -14.07 -0.30
C ALA A 59 6.85 -13.03 0.14
N TYR A 60 6.27 -12.30 -0.81
CA TYR A 60 5.30 -11.23 -0.61
C TYR A 60 4.23 -11.30 -1.69
N ASP A 61 3.02 -10.87 -1.35
CA ASP A 61 1.86 -10.88 -2.23
C ASP A 61 1.74 -9.61 -3.08
N ALA A 62 2.31 -8.50 -2.61
CA ALA A 62 2.32 -7.24 -3.36
C ALA A 62 3.49 -6.33 -2.99
N ILE A 63 3.74 -5.37 -3.87
CA ILE A 63 4.56 -4.19 -3.61
C ILE A 63 3.69 -2.95 -3.79
N THR A 64 3.67 -2.08 -2.78
CA THR A 64 3.08 -0.75 -2.91
C THR A 64 4.19 0.28 -2.94
N GLU A 65 4.17 1.17 -3.92
CA GLU A 65 5.08 2.28 -4.03
C GLU A 65 4.35 3.61 -3.86
N ILE A 66 4.86 4.45 -2.97
CA ILE A 66 4.35 5.81 -2.74
C ILE A 66 5.50 6.79 -2.94
N TRP A 67 5.27 7.77 -3.81
CA TRP A 67 6.28 8.76 -4.16
C TRP A 67 5.88 10.13 -3.63
N PHE A 68 6.84 10.85 -3.08
CA PHE A 68 6.69 12.20 -2.54
C PHE A 68 7.72 13.13 -3.18
N GLU A 69 7.48 14.44 -3.15
CA GLU A 69 8.47 15.38 -3.66
C GLU A 69 9.69 15.47 -2.72
N SER A 70 9.43 15.55 -1.42
CA SER A 70 10.44 15.73 -0.37
C SER A 70 10.15 14.89 0.88
N PHE A 71 11.16 14.69 1.74
CA PHE A 71 10.96 14.05 3.04
C PHE A 71 10.04 14.87 3.93
N LYS A 72 10.02 16.21 3.75
CA LYS A 72 9.10 17.10 4.46
C LYS A 72 7.64 16.78 4.12
N ASP A 73 7.34 16.54 2.85
CA ASP A 73 5.98 16.17 2.42
C ASP A 73 5.58 14.78 2.90
N PHE A 74 6.52 13.82 2.87
CA PHE A 74 6.33 12.50 3.48
C PHE A 74 5.96 12.63 4.97
N HIS A 75 6.72 13.39 5.76
CA HIS A 75 6.44 13.56 7.19
C HIS A 75 5.09 14.25 7.43
N LYS A 76 4.75 15.28 6.65
CA LYS A 76 3.44 15.92 6.74
C LYS A 76 2.30 14.96 6.43
N PHE A 77 2.45 14.14 5.39
CA PHE A 77 1.46 13.14 5.01
C PHE A 77 1.20 12.15 6.15
N PHE A 78 2.25 11.57 6.74
CA PHE A 78 2.10 10.58 7.83
C PHE A 78 1.79 11.19 9.20
N ALA A 79 1.96 12.50 9.40
CA ALA A 79 1.62 13.18 10.64
C ALA A 79 0.13 13.55 10.77
N THR A 80 -0.68 13.40 9.71
CA THR A 80 -2.10 13.76 9.79
C THR A 80 -2.91 12.70 10.53
N GLU A 81 -3.90 13.15 11.32
CA GLU A 81 -4.80 12.23 12.01
C GLU A 81 -5.59 11.34 11.05
N THR A 82 -5.92 11.86 9.86
CA THR A 82 -6.64 11.12 8.82
C THR A 82 -5.85 9.90 8.37
N ILE A 83 -4.56 10.08 8.06
CA ILE A 83 -3.66 9.00 7.66
C ILE A 83 -3.36 8.10 8.84
N SER A 84 -3.17 8.63 10.04
CA SER A 84 -2.98 7.79 11.23
C SER A 84 -4.21 6.90 11.46
N LYS A 85 -5.43 7.44 11.52
CA LYS A 85 -6.64 6.66 11.83
C LYS A 85 -7.07 5.72 10.68
N LYS A 86 -7.06 6.20 9.42
CA LYS A 86 -7.49 5.41 8.26
C LYS A 86 -6.39 4.46 7.77
N CYS A 87 -5.12 4.88 7.80
CA CYS A 87 -3.88 4.09 7.70
C CYS A 87 -3.83 2.88 8.64
N ILE A 88 -3.97 3.14 9.94
CA ILE A 88 -3.83 2.14 11.01
C ILE A 88 -4.99 1.13 11.01
N LEU A 89 -6.17 1.49 10.51
CA LEU A 89 -7.26 0.52 10.27
C LEU A 89 -6.93 -0.48 9.15
N MET A 90 -5.91 -0.23 8.33
CA MET A 90 -5.42 -1.15 7.28
C MET A 90 -4.25 -2.03 7.76
N LYS A 91 -4.03 -2.10 9.08
CA LYS A 91 -3.02 -2.95 9.76
C LYS A 91 -3.07 -4.45 9.43
N ALA A 92 -4.12 -4.92 8.75
CA ALA A 92 -4.19 -6.28 8.22
C ALA A 92 -3.12 -6.60 7.16
N ILE A 93 -2.44 -5.60 6.58
CA ILE A 93 -1.62 -5.79 5.37
C ILE A 93 -0.12 -5.48 5.61
N LEU A 94 0.25 -4.82 6.71
CA LEU A 94 1.58 -4.21 6.88
C LEU A 94 2.28 -4.44 8.23
N LEU A 95 1.74 -5.24 9.15
CA LEU A 95 2.42 -5.55 10.42
C LEU A 95 2.31 -7.03 10.78
N THR A 96 3.27 -7.81 10.31
CA THR A 96 4.16 -8.54 11.23
C THR A 96 5.31 -7.63 11.63
#